data_AF-A0A255HLI4-F1
#
_entry.id   AF-A0A255HLI4-F1
#
_cell.length_a   1.000
_cell.length_b   1.000
_cell.length_c   1.000
_cell.angle_alpha   90.00
_cell.angle_beta   90.00
_cell.angle_gamma   90.00
#
_symmetry.space_group_name_H-M   'P 1'
#
loop_
_entity.id
_entity.type
_entity.pdbx_description
1 polymer ?
#
loop_
_entity_poly.entity_id
_entity_poly.type
_entity_poly.pdbx_seq_one_letter_code
_entity_poly.pdbx_strand_id
1 'polypeptide(L)'
;MTRKPLLILLLTLFLTALQVQWACPEGQDIDGTHLFSPEVLGVYPGVLLLFLLAVFARRQMPLPRQSAICTAILALWWLLANYITFGIRVAAWSTFSPAEIWGQVLPASLASIAICGGAFFATTLLILREKRWDKK
;
A
#
# COMPACT_ATOMS: atom_id res chain seq x y z
N MET A 1 20.93 7.53 10.37
CA MET A 1 20.43 7.24 9.00
C MET A 1 19.50 6.02 8.89
N THR A 2 19.66 4.91 9.63
CA THR A 2 18.87 3.67 9.39
C THR A 2 17.43 3.65 9.94
N ARG A 3 17.05 4.56 10.84
CA ARG A 3 15.72 4.48 11.52
C ARG A 3 14.54 4.96 10.69
N LYS A 4 14.69 6.05 9.93
CA LYS A 4 13.62 6.61 9.07
C LYS A 4 13.11 5.63 8.01
N PRO A 5 13.98 4.99 7.18
CA PRO A 5 13.51 4.02 6.20
C PRO A 5 12.83 2.81 6.87
N LEU A 6 13.36 2.32 7.99
CA LEU A 6 12.73 1.23 8.74
C LEU A 6 11.31 1.60 9.20
N LEU A 7 11.11 2.80 9.75
CA LEU A 7 9.78 3.25 10.20
C LEU A 7 8.80 3.36 9.04
N ILE A 8 9.25 3.86 7.88
CA ILE A 8 8.39 3.95 6.69
C ILE A 8 8.03 2.54 6.20
N LEU A 9 8.98 1.60 6.20
CA LEU A 9 8.69 0.21 5.84
C LEU A 9 7.67 -0.43 6.79
N LEU A 10 7.86 -0.30 8.10
CA LEU A 10 6.94 -0.83 9.10
C LEU A 10 5.54 -0.22 8.96
N LEU A 11 5.47 1.09 8.69
CA LEU A 11 4.23 1.78 8.40
C LEU A 11 3.57 1.24 7.13
N THR A 12 4.33 1.02 6.06
CA THR A 12 3.83 0.43 4.81
C THR A 12 3.27 -0.97 5.05
N LEU A 13 3.98 -1.82 5.79
CA LEU A 13 3.51 -3.17 6.11
C LEU A 13 2.21 -3.14 6.92
N PHE A 14 2.17 -2.33 7.99
CA PHE A 14 1.00 -2.20 8.84
C PHE A 14 -0.24 -1.69 8.08
N LEU A 15 -0.07 -0.59 7.33
CA LEU A 15 -1.19 0.00 6.59
C LEU A 15 -1.63 -0.87 5.41
N THR A 16 -0.71 -1.62 4.78
CA THR A 16 -1.09 -2.59 3.75
C THR A 16 -1.90 -3.73 4.34
N ALA A 17 -1.48 -4.27 5.49
CA ALA A 17 -2.24 -5.32 6.16
C ALA A 17 -3.65 -4.82 6.53
N LEU A 18 -3.75 -3.63 7.12
CA LEU A 18 -5.03 -3.03 7.49
C LEU A 18 -5.93 -2.77 6.27
N GLN A 19 -5.38 -2.18 5.22
CA GLN A 19 -6.13 -1.80 4.03
C GLN A 19 -6.64 -3.03 3.25
N VAL A 20 -5.78 -4.03 3.06
CA VAL A 20 -6.13 -5.26 2.35
C VAL A 20 -7.17 -6.07 3.14
N GLN A 21 -7.03 -6.16 4.46
CA GLN A 21 -8.04 -6.84 5.30
C GLN A 21 -9.39 -6.12 5.25
N TRP A 22 -9.39 -4.79 5.28
CA TRP A 22 -10.62 -4.01 5.18
C TRP A 22 -11.33 -4.25 3.85
N ALA A 23 -10.60 -4.19 2.75
CA ALA A 23 -11.17 -4.32 1.41
C ALA A 23 -11.29 -5.78 0.93
N CYS A 24 -10.98 -6.76 1.78
CA CYS A 24 -11.02 -8.16 1.41
C CYS A 24 -12.47 -8.60 1.16
N PRO A 25 -12.79 -9.16 -0.01
CA PRO A 25 -14.12 -9.70 -0.25
C PRO A 25 -14.36 -10.97 0.56
N GLU A 26 -15.59 -11.13 1.04
CA GLU A 26 -16.09 -12.39 1.58
C GLU A 26 -16.25 -13.39 0.42
N GLY A 27 -15.39 -14.39 0.35
CA GLY A 27 -15.34 -15.38 -0.73
C GLY A 27 -14.63 -16.65 -0.28
N GLN A 28 -14.64 -17.68 -1.13
CA GLN A 28 -14.02 -18.96 -0.80
C GLN A 28 -12.49 -18.83 -0.78
N ASP A 29 -11.87 -19.27 0.31
CA ASP A 29 -10.42 -19.37 0.40
C ASP A 29 -9.94 -20.53 -0.49
N ILE A 30 -9.04 -20.22 -1.42
CA ILE A 30 -8.37 -21.22 -2.24
C ILE A 30 -7.07 -21.61 -1.53
N ASP A 31 -6.88 -22.92 -1.30
CA ASP A 31 -5.64 -23.48 -0.79
C ASP A 31 -4.45 -23.02 -1.65
N GLY A 32 -3.45 -22.38 -1.02
CA GLY A 32 -2.27 -21.81 -1.72
C GLY A 32 -2.20 -20.27 -1.79
N THR A 33 -3.15 -19.56 -1.18
CA THR A 33 -3.17 -18.07 -1.12
C THR A 33 -2.12 -17.44 -0.20
N HIS A 34 -1.17 -18.20 0.36
CA HIS A 34 -0.07 -17.67 1.19
C HIS A 34 0.77 -16.59 0.48
N LEU A 35 0.85 -16.61 -0.86
CA LEU A 35 1.53 -15.57 -1.64
C LEU A 35 0.80 -14.20 -1.60
N PHE A 36 -0.50 -14.23 -1.30
CA PHE A 36 -1.38 -13.06 -1.15
C PHE A 36 -1.64 -12.74 0.32
N SER A 37 -0.81 -13.24 1.25
CA SER A 37 -0.88 -12.79 2.64
C SER A 37 -0.69 -11.26 2.67
N PRO A 38 -1.47 -10.53 3.49
CA PRO A 38 -1.41 -9.07 3.55
C PRO A 38 0.01 -8.54 3.82
N GLU A 39 0.81 -9.31 4.56
CA GLU A 39 2.20 -9.00 4.87
C GLU A 39 3.10 -9.10 3.63
N VAL A 40 2.98 -10.18 2.85
CA VAL A 40 3.74 -10.40 1.62
C VAL A 40 3.41 -9.32 0.59
N LEU A 41 2.13 -8.94 0.49
CA LEU A 41 1.67 -7.85 -0.38
C LEU A 41 2.22 -6.48 0.04
N GLY A 42 2.58 -6.28 1.30
CA GLY A 42 3.20 -5.04 1.79
C GLY A 42 4.71 -4.95 1.52
N VAL A 43 5.41 -6.08 1.38
CA VAL A 43 6.88 -6.10 1.19
C VAL A 43 7.27 -5.54 -0.17
N TYR A 44 6.58 -5.96 -1.24
CA TYR A 44 6.87 -5.49 -2.61
C TYR A 44 6.81 -3.96 -2.76
N PRO A 45 5.70 -3.28 -2.41
CA PRO A 45 5.65 -1.82 -2.47
C PRO A 45 6.60 -1.21 -1.44
N GLY A 46 6.76 -1.82 -0.25
CA GLY A 46 7.69 -1.35 0.77
C GLY A 46 9.12 -1.20 0.25
N VAL A 47 9.68 -2.23 -0.37
CA VAL A 47 11.04 -2.21 -0.94
C VAL A 47 11.15 -1.17 -2.06
N LEU A 48 10.15 -1.09 -2.95
CA LEU A 48 10.11 -0.10 -4.02
C LEU A 48 10.09 1.34 -3.47
N LEU A 49 9.27 1.61 -2.46
CA LEU A 49 9.16 2.92 -1.84
C LEU A 49 10.46 3.33 -1.15
N LEU A 50 11.15 2.41 -0.47
CA LEU A 50 12.47 2.67 0.12
C LEU A 50 13.50 3.05 -0.95
N PHE A 51 13.51 2.33 -2.06
CA PHE A 51 14.38 2.63 -3.19
C PHE A 51 14.08 4.02 -3.77
N LEU A 52 12.81 4.33 -4.00
CA LEU A 52 12.38 5.65 -4.50
C LEU A 52 12.73 6.78 -3.54
N LEU A 53 12.55 6.61 -2.24
CA LEU A 53 12.93 7.60 -1.24
C LEU A 53 14.44 7.86 -1.25
N ALA A 54 15.26 6.82 -1.42
CA ALA A 54 16.71 6.99 -1.58
C ALA A 54 17.06 7.78 -2.85
N VAL A 55 16.36 7.51 -3.97
CA VAL A 55 16.53 8.26 -5.23
C VAL A 55 16.09 9.73 -5.06
N PHE A 56 14.95 9.98 -4.42
CA PHE A 56 14.42 11.32 -4.20
C PHE A 56 15.30 12.15 -3.25
N ALA A 57 15.87 11.52 -2.23
CA ALA A 57 16.85 12.15 -1.35
C ALA A 57 18.09 12.60 -2.13
N ARG A 58 18.62 11.75 -3.04
CA ARG A 58 19.74 12.13 -3.92
C ARG A 58 19.39 13.27 -4.88
N ARG A 59 18.14 13.35 -5.33
CA ARG A 59 17.64 14.41 -6.22
C ARG A 59 17.20 15.68 -5.48
N GLN A 60 17.37 15.75 -4.15
CA GLN A 60 16.92 16.87 -3.29
C GLN A 60 15.45 17.27 -3.52
N MET A 61 14.59 16.30 -3.81
CA MET A 61 13.18 16.57 -4.10
C MET A 61 12.47 17.11 -2.83
N PRO A 62 11.53 18.07 -2.94
CA PRO A 62 10.80 18.55 -1.77
C PRO A 62 10.03 17.42 -1.06
N LEU A 63 10.17 17.36 0.26
CA LEU A 63 9.55 16.33 1.12
C LEU A 63 8.05 16.08 0.87
N PRO A 64 7.17 17.10 0.72
CA PRO A 64 5.75 16.83 0.44
C PRO A 64 5.54 16.11 -0.89
N ARG A 65 6.37 16.39 -1.90
CA ARG A 65 6.30 15.72 -3.20
C ARG A 65 6.74 14.26 -3.08
N GLN A 66 7.77 13.97 -2.28
CA GLN A 66 8.20 12.59 -2.02
C GLN A 66 7.08 11.78 -1.38
N SER A 67 6.48 12.31 -0.31
CA SER A 67 5.38 11.64 0.39
C SER A 67 4.17 11.44 -0.52
N ALA A 68 3.81 12.46 -1.32
CA ALA A 68 2.69 12.38 -2.26
C ALA A 68 2.91 11.29 -3.32
N ILE A 69 4.08 11.23 -3.95
CA ILE A 69 4.39 10.22 -4.96
C ILE A 69 4.37 8.81 -4.35
N CYS A 70 4.98 8.63 -3.18
CA CYS A 70 4.99 7.34 -2.50
C CYS A 70 3.56 6.89 -2.14
N THR A 71 2.73 7.81 -1.66
CA THR A 71 1.33 7.54 -1.32
C THR A 71 0.52 7.16 -2.56
N ALA A 72 0.69 7.88 -3.68
CA ALA A 72 -0.01 7.60 -4.93
C ALA A 72 0.35 6.21 -5.48
N ILE A 73 1.64 5.86 -5.45
CA ILE A 73 2.10 4.52 -5.88
C ILE A 73 1.51 3.44 -4.97
N LEU A 74 1.52 3.66 -3.65
CA LEU A 74 0.97 2.71 -2.69
C LEU A 74 -0.55 2.53 -2.84
N ALA A 75 -1.29 3.61 -3.11
CA ALA A 75 -2.72 3.56 -3.38
C ALA A 75 -3.05 2.77 -4.65
N LEU A 76 -2.28 2.95 -5.73
CA LEU A 76 -2.43 2.17 -6.95
C LEU A 76 -2.12 0.68 -6.71
N TRP A 77 -1.08 0.40 -5.92
CA TRP A 77 -0.74 -0.97 -5.54
C TRP A 77 -1.86 -1.65 -4.75
N TRP A 78 -2.42 -0.97 -3.75
CA TRP A 78 -3.57 -1.48 -2.98
C TRP A 78 -4.78 -1.74 -3.86
N LEU A 79 -5.08 -0.83 -4.78
CA LEU A 79 -6.21 -1.01 -5.69
C LEU A 79 -6.01 -2.24 -6.59
N LEU A 80 -4.79 -2.45 -7.10
CA LEU A 80 -4.44 -3.63 -7.88
C LEU A 80 -4.52 -4.91 -7.03
N ALA A 81 -4.01 -4.89 -5.80
CA ALA A 81 -4.06 -6.02 -4.89
C ALA A 81 -5.51 -6.44 -4.58
N ASN A 82 -6.39 -5.48 -4.35
CA ASN A 82 -7.81 -5.74 -4.12
C ASN A 82 -8.50 -6.31 -5.36
N TYR A 83 -8.17 -5.78 -6.55
CA TYR A 83 -8.68 -6.31 -7.81
C TYR A 83 -8.30 -7.78 -8.01
N ILE A 84 -7.02 -8.12 -7.81
CA ILE A 84 -6.52 -9.50 -7.96
C ILE A 84 -7.15 -10.40 -6.89
N THR A 85 -7.24 -9.94 -5.65
CA THR A 85 -7.84 -10.70 -4.54
C THR A 85 -9.31 -11.02 -4.82
N PHE A 86 -10.08 -10.06 -5.33
CA PHE A 86 -11.46 -10.29 -5.77
C PHE A 86 -11.52 -11.27 -6.94
N GLY A 87 -10.61 -11.12 -7.92
CA GLY A 87 -10.46 -12.02 -9.05
C GLY A 87 -10.31 -13.47 -8.62
N ILE A 88 -9.47 -13.74 -7.62
CA ILE A 88 -9.16 -15.08 -7.13
C ILE A 88 -10.26 -15.63 -6.23
N ARG A 89 -10.78 -14.83 -5.28
CA ARG A 89 -11.72 -15.31 -4.24
C ARG A 89 -13.17 -15.40 -4.71
N VAL A 90 -13.56 -14.53 -5.64
CA VAL A 90 -14.97 -14.38 -6.06
C VAL A 90 -15.11 -14.65 -7.54
N ALA A 91 -14.36 -13.95 -8.39
CA ALA A 91 -14.53 -14.06 -9.83
C ALA A 91 -14.07 -15.41 -10.41
N ALA A 92 -13.15 -16.12 -9.76
CA ALA A 92 -12.71 -17.44 -10.21
C ALA A 92 -13.84 -18.49 -10.23
N TRP A 93 -14.92 -18.25 -9.48
CA TRP A 93 -16.05 -19.16 -9.31
C TRP A 93 -17.32 -18.67 -10.02
N SER A 94 -17.24 -17.58 -10.80
CA SER A 94 -18.39 -16.96 -11.47
C SER A 94 -17.98 -16.28 -12.78
N THR A 95 -18.95 -15.93 -13.63
CA THR A 95 -18.71 -15.27 -14.92
C THR A 95 -18.71 -13.75 -14.78
N PHE A 96 -17.80 -13.21 -13.97
CA PHE A 96 -17.62 -11.75 -13.88
C PHE A 96 -16.81 -11.22 -15.07
N SER A 97 -17.33 -10.19 -15.72
CA SER A 97 -16.54 -9.37 -16.65
C SER A 97 -15.58 -8.43 -15.90
N PRO A 98 -14.50 -7.95 -16.53
CA PRO A 98 -13.59 -6.98 -15.90
C PRO A 98 -14.27 -5.72 -15.39
N ALA A 99 -15.32 -5.24 -16.08
CA ALA A 99 -16.07 -4.05 -15.69
C ALA A 99 -16.88 -4.28 -14.40
N GLU A 100 -17.49 -5.45 -14.26
CA GLU A 100 -18.27 -5.81 -13.06
C GLU A 100 -17.37 -5.99 -11.83
N ILE A 101 -16.16 -6.56 -12.01
CA ILE A 101 -15.16 -6.63 -10.94
C ILE A 101 -14.83 -5.22 -10.43
N TRP A 102 -14.56 -4.28 -11.33
CA TRP A 102 -14.27 -2.90 -10.93
C TRP A 102 -15.46 -2.22 -10.24
N GLY A 103 -16.69 -2.54 -10.66
CA GLY A 103 -17.91 -2.07 -10.01
C GLY A 103 -18.01 -2.48 -8.53
N GLN A 104 -17.44 -3.63 -8.15
CA GLN A 104 -17.41 -4.12 -6.77
C GLN A 104 -16.16 -3.66 -6.00
N VAL A 105 -14.99 -3.67 -6.66
CA VAL A 105 -13.70 -3.38 -6.02
C VAL A 105 -13.54 -1.90 -5.70
N LEU A 106 -13.99 -0.99 -6.58
CA LEU A 106 -13.80 0.46 -6.37
C LEU A 106 -14.53 0.96 -5.11
N PRO A 107 -15.83 0.68 -4.89
CA PRO A 107 -16.52 1.12 -3.68
C PRO A 107 -15.89 0.57 -2.40
N ALA A 108 -15.51 -0.71 -2.40
CA ALA A 108 -14.87 -1.35 -1.25
C ALA A 108 -13.47 -0.79 -0.94
N SER A 109 -12.76 -0.31 -1.97
CA SER A 109 -11.38 0.18 -1.83
C SER A 109 -11.28 1.68 -1.56
N LEU A 110 -12.26 2.48 -2.00
CA LEU A 110 -12.20 3.94 -1.94
C LEU A 110 -11.99 4.49 -0.52
N ALA A 111 -12.81 4.04 0.43
CA ALA A 111 -12.73 4.51 1.81
C ALA A 111 -11.43 4.05 2.49
N SER A 112 -11.05 2.79 2.31
CA SER A 112 -9.85 2.22 2.92
C SER A 112 -8.56 2.85 2.36
N ILE A 113 -8.49 3.10 1.05
CA ILE A 113 -7.37 3.79 0.39
C ILE A 113 -7.30 5.26 0.84
N ALA A 114 -8.43 5.96 0.95
CA ALA A 114 -8.44 7.36 1.39
C ALA A 114 -7.91 7.50 2.82
N ILE A 115 -8.39 6.65 3.74
CA ILE A 115 -7.99 6.68 5.15
C ILE A 115 -6.54 6.22 5.32
N CYS A 116 -6.18 5.05 4.81
CA CYS A 116 -4.83 4.50 4.95
C CYS A 116 -3.79 5.32 4.18
N GLY A 117 -4.16 5.83 3.00
CA GLY A 117 -3.30 6.69 2.19
C GLY A 117 -3.07 8.04 2.85
N GLY A 118 -4.12 8.65 3.42
CA GLY A 118 -4.00 9.88 4.21
C GLY A 118 -3.09 9.71 5.43
N ALA A 119 -3.25 8.61 6.17
CA ALA A 119 -2.38 8.27 7.29
C ALA A 119 -0.92 8.07 6.83
N PHE A 120 -0.70 7.30 5.76
CA PHE A 120 0.64 7.07 5.20
C PHE A 120 1.31 8.39 4.78
N PHE A 121 0.59 9.26 4.07
CA PHE A 121 1.10 10.55 3.61
C PHE A 121 1.51 11.44 4.78
N ALA A 122 0.63 11.61 5.77
CA ALA A 122 0.86 12.47 6.91
C ALA A 122 2.03 11.98 7.76
N THR A 123 2.03 10.69 8.11
CA THR A 123 3.08 10.10 8.95
C THR A 123 4.43 10.06 8.23
N THR A 124 4.47 9.73 6.93
CA THR A 124 5.72 9.78 6.14
C THR A 124 6.27 11.21 6.08
N LEU A 125 5.41 12.21 5.89
CA LEU A 125 5.82 13.61 5.88
C LEU A 125 6.42 14.02 7.23
N LEU A 126 5.82 13.61 8.34
CA LEU A 126 6.34 13.86 9.68
C LEU A 126 7.69 13.18 9.91
N ILE A 127 7.82 11.89 9.55
CA ILE A 127 9.07 11.13 9.67
C ILE A 127 10.21 11.80 8.88
N LEU A 128 9.92 12.26 7.65
CA LEU A 128 10.91 12.91 6.80
C LEU A 128 11.30 14.30 7.32
N ARG A 129 10.36 15.06 7.90
CA ARG A 129 10.62 16.39 8.49
C ARG A 129 11.45 16.33 9.77
N GLU A 130 11.36 15.23 10.53
CA GLU A 130 12.01 15.12 11.83
C GLU A 130 13.54 15.12 11.70
N LYS A 131 14.20 16.21 12.10
CA LYS A 131 15.67 16.35 12.10
C LYS A 131 16.33 15.70 13.31
N ARG A 132 15.56 15.37 14.35
CA ARG A 132 16.08 14.83 15.63
C ARG A 132 16.80 13.49 15.46
N TRP A 133 16.40 12.68 14.48
CA TRP A 133 17.00 11.36 14.20
C TRP A 133 18.26 11.38 13.34
N ASP A 134 18.70 12.56 12.90
CA ASP A 134 19.96 12.74 12.16
C ASP A 134 21.13 13.16 13.06
N LYS A 135 20.90 13.38 14.36
CA LYS A 135 21.98 13.57 15.34
C LYS A 135 22.59 12.21 15.71
N LYS A 136 23.68 11.87 15.03
CA LYS A 136 24.76 11.01 15.55
C LYS A 136 26.04 11.82 15.52
#